data_AF-A0A377ZIK2-F1
#
_entry.id   AF-A0A377ZIK2-F1
#
_cell.length_a   1.000
_cell.length_b   1.000
_cell.length_c   1.000
_cell.angle_alpha   90.00
_cell.angle_beta   90.00
_cell.angle_gamma   90.00
#
_symmetry.space_group_name_H-M   'P 1'
#
loop_
_entity.id
_entity.type
_entity.pdbx_description
1 polymer ?
#
loop_
_entity_poly.entity_id
_entity_poly.type
_entity_poly.pdbx_seq_one_letter_code
_entity_poly.pdbx_strand_id
1 'polypeptide(L)' 'MTAPRLEKLRHFIHEVDRLHREHHQAAPLLDAVAQRLAALVRYDDWLPEEYTLPHPHHYQQYLLHADSGGALLDC' A
#
# COMPACT_ATOMS: atom_id res chain seq x y z
N MET A 1 8.90 -4.01 -22.50
CA MET A 1 8.47 -3.53 -21.18
C MET A 1 8.05 -4.74 -20.38
N THR A 2 8.68 -4.98 -19.22
CA THR A 2 8.33 -6.13 -18.37
C THR A 2 7.02 -5.85 -17.67
N ALA A 3 6.14 -6.86 -17.55
CA ALA A 3 4.89 -6.72 -16.81
C ALA A 3 5.16 -6.34 -15.34
N PRO A 4 4.36 -5.44 -14.74
CA PRO A 4 4.55 -5.03 -13.36
C PRO A 4 4.30 -6.18 -12.39
N ARG A 5 5.11 -6.23 -11.33
CA ARG A 5 5.09 -7.25 -10.26
C ARG A 5 4.01 -6.98 -9.22
N LEU A 6 2.75 -7.03 -9.65
CA LEU A 6 1.57 -6.75 -8.81
C LEU A 6 1.47 -7.67 -7.57
N GLU A 7 2.11 -8.83 -7.59
CA GLU A 7 2.21 -9.72 -6.42
C GLU A 7 2.89 -9.06 -5.22
N LYS A 8 3.82 -8.12 -5.43
CA LYS A 8 4.50 -7.41 -4.35
C LYS A 8 3.54 -6.49 -3.61
N LEU A 9 2.69 -5.79 -4.35
CA LEU A 9 1.61 -4.97 -3.78
C LEU A 9 0.61 -5.85 -3.03
N ARG A 10 0.16 -6.97 -3.62
CA ARG A 10 -0.74 -7.92 -2.94
C ARG A 10 -0.14 -8.47 -1.65
N HIS A 11 1.15 -8.82 -1.66
CA HIS A 11 1.84 -9.28 -0.46
C HIS A 11 1.90 -8.19 0.62
N PHE A 12 2.18 -6.94 0.24
CA PHE A 12 2.15 -5.81 1.16
C PHE A 12 0.76 -5.64 1.81
N ILE A 13 -0.32 -5.67 1.02
CA ILE A 13 -1.69 -5.55 1.51
C ILE A 13 -1.98 -6.64 2.57
N HIS A 14 -1.73 -7.91 2.25
CA HIS A 14 -1.96 -9.01 3.20
C HIS A 14 -1.16 -8.88 4.49
N GLU A 15 0.08 -8.37 4.42
CA GLU A 15 0.89 -8.17 5.61
C GLU A 15 0.41 -7.00 6.47
N VAL A 16 -0.09 -5.93 5.85
CA VAL A 16 -0.73 -4.82 6.59
C VAL A 16 -2.00 -5.31 7.28
N ASP A 17 -2.85 -6.08 6.60
CA ASP A 17 -4.06 -6.66 7.20
C ASP A 17 -3.72 -7.57 8.39
N ARG A 18 -2.65 -8.37 8.26
CA ARG A 18 -2.16 -9.23 9.35
C ARG A 18 -1.71 -8.38 10.54
N LEU A 19 -0.89 -7.37 10.31
CA LEU A 19 -0.41 -6.47 11.37
C LEU A 19 -1.55 -5.72 12.05
N HIS A 20 -2.57 -5.32 11.31
CA HIS A 20 -3.76 -4.66 11.87
C HIS A 20 -4.52 -5.56 12.85
N ARG A 21 -4.57 -6.88 12.60
CA ARG A 21 -5.17 -7.86 13.52
C ARG A 21 -4.29 -8.16 14.74
N GLU A 22 -2.98 -7.98 14.64
CA GLU A 22 -2.01 -8.32 15.68
C GLU A 22 -1.74 -7.16 16.66
N HIS A 23 -1.85 -5.91 16.19
CA HIS A 23 -1.54 -4.74 16.98
C HIS A 23 -2.81 -3.98 17.40
N HIS A 24 -2.98 -3.79 18.71
CA HIS A 24 -4.07 -2.99 19.28
C HIS A 24 -3.66 -1.54 19.59
N GLN A 25 -2.41 -1.16 19.33
CA GLN A 25 -1.86 0.17 19.58
C GLN A 25 -1.26 0.75 18.28
N ALA A 26 -1.50 2.04 18.05
CA ALA A 26 -1.12 2.70 16.79
C ALA A 26 0.40 2.78 16.57
N ALA A 27 1.19 3.14 17.59
CA ALA A 27 2.64 3.31 17.44
C ALA A 27 3.37 2.04 16.94
N PRO A 28 3.24 0.87 17.60
CA PRO A 28 3.91 -0.35 17.11
C PRO A 28 3.36 -0.83 15.76
N LEU A 29 2.08 -0.58 15.46
CA LEU A 29 1.51 -0.87 14.14
C LEU A 29 2.17 -0.01 13.05
N LEU A 30 2.32 1.29 13.27
CA LEU A 30 2.93 2.21 12.31
C LEU A 30 4.39 1.85 12.02
N ASP A 31 5.17 1.52 13.06
CA ASP A 31 6.57 1.10 12.89
C ASP A 31 6.68 -0.20 12.07
N ALA A 32 5.78 -1.16 12.30
CA ALA A 32 5.75 -2.41 11.57
C ALA A 32 5.33 -2.20 10.10
N VAL A 33 4.29 -1.39 9.86
CA VAL A 33 3.81 -1.06 8.51
C VAL A 33 4.87 -0.29 7.72
N ALA A 34 5.57 0.66 8.34
CA ALA A 34 6.64 1.43 7.70
C ALA A 34 7.75 0.51 7.17
N GLN A 35 8.13 -0.53 7.93
CA GLN A 35 9.11 -1.51 7.48
C GLN A 35 8.62 -2.31 6.27
N ARG A 36 7.33 -2.67 6.20
CA ARG A 36 6.75 -3.37 5.04
C ARG A 36 6.66 -2.47 3.82
N LEU A 37 6.30 -1.20 4.01
CA LEU A 37 6.24 -0.22 2.94
C LEU A 37 7.65 0.03 2.36
N ALA A 38 8.66 0.18 3.22
CA ALA A 38 10.04 0.35 2.79
C ALA A 38 10.52 -0.81 1.92
N ALA A 39 10.14 -2.05 2.24
CA ALA A 39 10.46 -3.22 1.43
C ALA A 39 9.76 -3.23 0.06
N LEU A 40 8.50 -2.77 -0.01
CA LEU A 40 7.75 -2.65 -1.26
C LEU A 40 8.39 -1.62 -2.20
N VAL A 41 8.62 -0.41 -1.70
CA VAL A 41 9.10 0.73 -2.52
C VAL A 41 10.59 0.68 -2.83
N ARG A 42 11.35 -0.24 -2.21
CA ARG A 42 12.80 -0.40 -2.45
C ARG A 42 13.12 -0.69 -3.93
N TYR A 43 12.23 -1.39 -4.63
CA TYR A 43 12.39 -1.73 -6.04
C TYR A 43 11.15 -1.30 -6.82
N ASP A 44 11.34 -0.35 -7.74
CA ASP A 44 10.28 0.26 -8.53
C ASP A 44 9.88 -0.59 -9.75
N ASP A 45 9.34 -1.77 -9.49
CA ASP A 45 8.94 -2.74 -10.54
C ASP A 45 7.56 -3.36 -10.30
N TRP A 46 6.79 -2.77 -9.41
CA TRP A 46 5.47 -3.28 -9.00
C TRP A 46 4.31 -2.39 -9.47
N LEU A 47 4.55 -1.10 -9.76
CA LEU A 47 3.52 -0.15 -10.12
C LEU A 47 3.30 -0.12 -11.66
N PRO A 48 2.08 -0.37 -12.16
CA PRO A 48 1.79 -0.21 -13.58
C PRO A 48 1.97 1.24 -14.04
N GLU A 49 2.44 1.42 -15.27
CA GLU A 49 2.77 2.75 -15.83
C GLU A 49 1.57 3.68 -15.97
N GLU A 50 0.36 3.14 -16.13
CA GLU A 50 -0.88 3.95 -16.11
C GLU A 50 -1.10 4.72 -14.80
N TYR A 51 -0.50 4.26 -13.70
CA TYR A 51 -0.56 4.90 -12.37
C TYR A 51 0.68 5.75 -12.05
N THR A 52 1.59 5.96 -13.01
CA THR A 52 2.77 6.84 -12.85
C THR A 52 2.64 8.15 -13.63
N LEU A 53 1.57 8.29 -14.43
CA LEU A 53 1.39 9.43 -15.32
C LEU A 53 1.17 10.75 -14.55
N PRO A 54 1.97 11.80 -14.80
CA PRO A 54 1.76 13.10 -14.19
C PRO A 54 0.59 13.86 -14.87
N HIS A 55 -0.06 14.75 -14.12
CA HIS A 55 -1.00 15.72 -14.69
C HIS A 55 -0.34 17.12 -14.79
N PRO A 56 -0.54 17.89 -15.87
CA PRO A 56 0.19 19.14 -16.12
C PRO A 56 -0.05 20.25 -15.09
N HIS A 57 -1.18 20.24 -14.38
CA HIS A 57 -1.61 21.34 -13.50
C HIS A 57 -1.83 20.96 -12.04
N HIS A 58 -1.81 19.67 -11.68
CA HIS A 58 -2.08 19.23 -10.31
C HIS A 58 -1.42 17.89 -10.01
N TYR A 59 -1.25 17.59 -8.72
CA TYR A 59 -0.79 16.29 -8.26
C TYR A 59 -1.88 15.23 -8.44
N GLN A 60 -1.47 14.02 -8.84
CA GLN A 60 -2.37 12.88 -9.07
C GLN A 60 -2.37 11.94 -7.86
N GLN A 61 -3.55 11.56 -7.39
CA GLN A 61 -3.73 10.54 -6.35
C GLN A 61 -4.45 9.33 -6.94
N TYR A 62 -3.71 8.28 -7.26
CA TYR A 62 -4.27 7.02 -7.76
C TYR A 62 -4.58 6.08 -6.59
N LEU A 63 -5.85 5.67 -6.46
CA LEU A 63 -6.25 4.62 -5.52
C LEU A 63 -5.79 3.26 -6.05
N LEU A 64 -4.84 2.64 -5.35
CA LEU A 64 -4.28 1.34 -5.74
C LEU A 64 -5.02 0.17 -5.10
N HIS A 65 -5.51 0.36 -3.88
CA HIS A 65 -6.26 -0.63 -3.13
C HIS A 65 -7.10 0.05 -2.04
N ALA A 66 -8.31 -0.46 -1.82
CA ALA A 66 -9.14 -0.14 -0.67
C ALA A 66 -9.53 -1.47 -0.01
N ASP A 67 -9.31 -1.58 1.29
CA ASP A 67 -9.75 -2.76 2.03
C ASP A 67 -11.28 -2.82 2.09
N SER A 68 -11.82 -4.04 2.03
CA SER A 68 -13.26 -4.29 2.07
C SER A 68 -13.80 -4.31 3.51
N GLY A 69 -12.92 -4.49 4.50
CA GLY A 69 -13.21 -4.49 5.92
C GLY A 69 -13.32 -3.06 6.44
N GLY A 70 -14.56 -2.57 6.55
CA GLY A 70 -14.83 -1.20 6.99
C GLY A 70 -14.24 -0.87 8.37
N ALA A 71 -13.06 -0.24 8.39
CA ALA A 71 -12.55 0.52 9.54
C ALA A 71 -13.30 1.87 9.73
N LEU A 72 -14.41 2.08 9.01
CA LEU A 72 -15.24 3.30 9.04
C LEU A 72 -16.44 3.20 9.99
N LEU A 73 -16.55 2.18 10.85
CA LEU A 73 -17.69 2.01 11.76
C LEU A 73 -17.37 2.14 13.26
N ASP A 74 -16.16 2.56 13.64
CA ASP A 74 -15.80 2.85 15.04
C ASP A 74 -15.52 4.35 15.28
N CYS A 75 -16.40 5.22 14.77
CA CYS A 75 -16.56 6.62 15.20
C CYS A 75 -17.88 6.79 15.95
#